data_AF-A0A7J9WFX4-F1
#
_entry.id   AF-A0A7J9WFX4-F1
#
_cell.length_a   1.000
_cell.length_b   1.000
_cell.length_c   1.000
_cell.angle_alpha   90.00
_cell.angle_beta   90.00
_cell.angle_gamma   90.00
#
_symmetry.space_group_name_H-M   'P 1'
#
loop_
_entity.id
_entity.type
_entity.pdbx_description
1 polymer ?
#
loop_
_entity_poly.entity_id
_entity_poly.type
_entity_poly.pdbx_seq_one_letter_code
_entity_poly.pdbx_strand_id
1 'polypeptide(L)'
;MTPATSTQLTAAARIADSLVYVVGIAGVIAGGLLLQRGDLGFAIVAWSLTFVAGAGLRLAASIARGMAEVLARQTRIDDAIADLRADRVAEQRRNTGRHWGA
;
A
#
# COMPACT_ATOMS: atom_id res chain seq x y z
N MET A 1 14.04 -0.39 -11.35
CA MET A 1 13.06 -1.04 -10.44
C MET A 1 12.03 -1.72 -11.32
N THR A 2 11.88 -3.05 -11.27
CA THR A 2 11.02 -3.77 -12.24
C THR A 2 9.53 -3.52 -11.92
N PRO A 3 8.66 -3.36 -12.93
CA PRO A 3 7.22 -3.09 -12.76
C PRO A 3 6.47 -4.21 -11.99
N ALA A 4 7.10 -5.37 -11.82
CA ALA A 4 6.59 -6.48 -11.04
C ALA A 4 6.46 -6.16 -9.54
N THR A 5 7.34 -5.34 -8.95
CA THR A 5 7.39 -5.15 -7.49
C THR A 5 6.28 -4.24 -6.96
N SER A 6 5.90 -3.20 -7.71
CA SER A 6 4.79 -2.30 -7.34
C SER A 6 3.43 -2.99 -7.43
N THR A 7 3.26 -3.83 -8.46
CA THR A 7 2.06 -4.64 -8.67
C THR A 7 1.90 -5.67 -7.54
N GLN A 8 2.99 -6.32 -7.13
CA GLN A 8 2.98 -7.23 -5.98
C GLN A 8 2.66 -6.53 -4.66
N LEU A 9 3.20 -5.33 -4.42
CA LEU A 9 2.86 -4.55 -3.22
C LEU A 9 1.38 -4.17 -3.17
N THR A 10 0.81 -3.78 -4.31
CA THR A 10 -0.60 -3.38 -4.40
C THR A 10 -1.53 -4.58 -4.22
N ALA A 11 -1.15 -5.74 -4.80
CA ALA A 11 -1.86 -7.01 -4.58
C ALA A 11 -1.80 -7.44 -3.11
N ALA A 12 -0.62 -7.36 -2.48
CA ALA A 12 -0.46 -7.67 -1.05
C ALA A 12 -1.31 -6.75 -0.17
N ALA A 13 -1.37 -5.45 -0.49
CA ALA A 13 -2.21 -4.49 0.23
C ALA A 13 -3.71 -4.81 0.10
N ARG A 14 -4.19 -5.19 -1.10
CA ARG A 14 -5.59 -5.60 -1.31
C ARG A 14 -5.93 -6.91 -0.60
N ILE A 15 -5.01 -7.88 -0.62
CA ILE A 15 -5.19 -9.16 0.07
C ILE A 15 -5.27 -8.91 1.59
N ALA A 16 -4.39 -8.06 2.13
CA ALA A 16 -4.43 -7.65 3.53
C ALA A 16 -5.76 -6.97 3.88
N ASP A 17 -6.27 -6.04 3.05
CA ASP A 17 -7.56 -5.37 3.29
C ASP A 17 -8.73 -6.37 3.30
N SER A 18 -8.71 -7.36 2.40
CA SER A 18 -9.74 -8.42 2.35
C SER A 18 -9.68 -9.34 3.58
N LEU A 19 -8.49 -9.65 4.08
CA LEU A 19 -8.30 -10.45 5.29
C LEU A 19 -8.82 -9.73 6.54
N VAL A 20 -8.73 -8.39 6.61
CA VAL A 20 -9.34 -7.59 7.70
C VAL A 20 -10.84 -7.90 7.80
N TYR A 21 -11.52 -7.85 6.65
CA TYR A 21 -12.97 -8.04 6.60
C TYR A 21 -13.37 -9.46 7.00
N VAL A 22 -12.65 -10.47 6.50
CA VAL A 22 -12.92 -11.87 6.82
C VAL A 22 -12.72 -12.16 8.31
N VAL A 23 -11.63 -11.64 8.89
CA VAL A 23 -11.34 -11.81 10.32
C VAL A 23 -12.39 -11.09 11.19
N GLY A 24 -12.80 -9.89 10.80
CA GLY A 24 -13.86 -9.15 11.51
C GLY A 24 -15.18 -9.90 11.52
N ILE A 25 -15.62 -10.43 10.37
CA ILE A 25 -16.86 -11.22 10.27
C ILE A 25 -16.75 -12.52 11.09
N ALA A 26 -15.62 -13.22 11.00
CA ALA A 26 -15.39 -14.45 11.74
C ALA A 26 -15.46 -14.24 13.27
N GLY A 27 -14.90 -13.13 13.78
CA GLY A 27 -14.97 -12.84 15.21
C GLY A 27 -16.34 -12.39 15.70
N VAL A 28 -17.11 -11.67 14.88
CA VAL A 28 -18.52 -11.35 15.20
C VAL A 28 -19.35 -12.63 15.30
N ILE A 29 -19.17 -13.56 14.36
CA ILE A 29 -19.86 -14.86 14.35
C ILE A 29 -19.43 -15.72 15.54
N ALA A 30 -18.13 -15.83 15.81
CA ALA A 30 -17.59 -16.59 16.94
C ALA A 30 -18.06 -16.01 18.28
N GLY A 31 -18.01 -14.68 18.45
CA GLY A 31 -18.51 -14.00 19.64
C GLY A 31 -20.00 -14.22 19.89
N GLY A 32 -20.82 -14.16 18.83
CA GLY A 32 -22.26 -14.44 18.92
C GLY A 32 -22.57 -15.89 19.32
N LEU A 33 -21.85 -16.86 18.75
CA LEU A 33 -21.97 -18.28 19.09
C LEU A 33 -21.54 -18.59 20.54
N LEU A 34 -20.54 -17.87 21.04
CA LEU A 34 -20.03 -18.02 22.41
C LEU A 34 -20.96 -17.40 23.45
N LEU A 35 -21.53 -16.23 23.17
CA LEU A 35 -22.56 -15.60 24.00
C LEU A 35 -23.79 -16.49 24.15
N GLN A 36 -24.19 -17.21 23.10
CA GLN A 36 -25.30 -18.18 23.17
C GLN A 36 -25.02 -19.38 24.09
N ARG A 37 -23.75 -19.72 24.35
CA ARG A 37 -23.38 -20.87 25.21
C ARG A 37 -23.16 -20.51 26.68
N GLY A 38 -23.28 -19.23 27.06
CA GLY A 38 -23.15 -18.79 28.45
C GLY A 38 -21.71 -18.74 28.99
N ASP A 39 -20.70 -18.96 28.14
CA ASP A 39 -19.28 -18.95 28.53
C ASP A 39 -18.64 -17.57 28.25
N LEU A 40 -18.95 -16.63 29.15
CA LEU A 40 -18.57 -15.22 29.07
C LEU A 40 -17.05 -15.00 29.02
N GLY A 41 -16.28 -15.84 29.71
CA GLY A 41 -14.82 -15.73 29.75
C GLY A 41 -14.19 -16.03 28.39
N PHE A 42 -14.64 -17.10 27.74
CA PHE A 42 -14.15 -17.47 26.42
C PHE A 42 -14.62 -16.47 25.34
N ALA A 43 -15.82 -15.88 25.49
CA ALA A 43 -16.30 -14.82 24.62
C ALA A 43 -15.40 -13.57 24.64
N ILE A 44 -14.93 -13.15 25.82
CA ILE A 44 -14.03 -11.99 25.96
C ILE A 44 -12.66 -12.25 25.34
N VAL A 45 -12.11 -13.45 25.52
CA VAL A 45 -10.83 -13.83 24.91
C VAL A 45 -10.94 -13.87 23.39
N ALA A 46 -12.01 -14.47 22.85
CA ALA A 46 -12.29 -14.49 21.42
C ALA A 46 -12.47 -13.07 20.85
N TRP A 47 -13.22 -12.21 21.56
CA TRP A 47 -13.40 -10.82 21.17
C TRP A 47 -12.07 -10.05 21.16
N SER A 48 -11.24 -10.23 22.18
CA SER A 48 -9.93 -9.59 22.29
C SER A 48 -8.97 -10.05 21.19
N LEU A 49 -8.92 -11.35 20.90
CA LEU A 49 -8.11 -11.90 19.80
C LEU A 49 -8.56 -11.34 18.44
N THR A 50 -9.87 -11.25 18.22
CA THR A 50 -10.39 -10.67 16.98
C THR A 50 -10.06 -9.19 16.88
N PHE A 51 -10.17 -8.45 17.99
CA PHE A 51 -9.84 -7.04 18.05
C PHE A 51 -8.35 -6.80 17.76
N VAL A 52 -7.46 -7.58 18.37
CA VAL A 52 -6.01 -7.50 18.14
C VAL A 52 -5.67 -7.86 16.69
N ALA A 53 -6.27 -8.92 16.14
CA ALA A 53 -6.07 -9.29 14.74
C ALA A 53 -6.56 -8.18 13.80
N GLY A 54 -7.76 -7.63 14.03
CA GLY A 54 -8.32 -6.53 13.24
C GLY A 54 -7.48 -5.24 13.34
N ALA A 55 -7.00 -4.90 14.54
CA ALA A 55 -6.12 -3.76 14.76
C ALA A 55 -4.76 -3.94 14.06
N GLY A 56 -4.16 -5.13 14.16
CA GLY A 56 -2.92 -5.47 13.47
C GLY A 56 -3.05 -5.42 11.95
N LEU A 57 -4.15 -5.94 11.42
CA LEU A 57 -4.48 -5.87 9.99
C LEU A 57 -4.71 -4.43 9.51
N ARG A 58 -5.36 -3.58 10.32
CA ARG A 58 -5.54 -2.15 10.00
C ARG A 58 -4.22 -1.38 10.04
N LEU A 59 -3.31 -1.73 10.96
CA LEU A 59 -1.96 -1.19 11.03
C LEU A 59 -1.12 -1.62 9.80
N ALA A 60 -1.21 -2.88 9.40
CA ALA A 60 -0.54 -3.36 8.19
C ALA A 60 -1.05 -2.65 6.93
N ALA A 61 -2.37 -2.43 6.83
CA ALA A 61 -2.98 -1.70 5.73
C ALA A 61 -2.54 -0.22 5.68
N SER A 62 -2.40 0.46 6.82
CA SER A 62 -1.92 1.85 6.86
C SER A 62 -0.45 1.95 6.46
N ILE A 63 0.39 1.01 6.91
CA ILE A 63 1.80 0.93 6.50
C ILE A 63 1.91 0.68 5.00
N ALA A 64 1.12 -0.25 4.45
CA ALA A 64 1.13 -0.54 3.02
C ALA A 64 0.70 0.67 2.17
N ARG A 65 -0.32 1.42 2.61
CA ARG A 65 -0.74 2.68 1.96
C ARG A 65 0.36 3.74 2.03
N GLY A 66 1.01 3.90 3.18
CA GLY A 66 2.13 4.82 3.33
C GLY A 66 3.30 4.47 2.41
N MET A 67 3.66 3.18 2.30
CA MET A 67 4.70 2.74 1.36
C MET A 67 4.30 2.99 -0.09
N ALA A 68 3.06 2.71 -0.48
CA ALA A 68 2.59 2.99 -1.83
C ALA A 68 2.67 4.48 -2.18
N GLU A 69 2.36 5.36 -1.23
CA GLU A 69 2.44 6.81 -1.42
C GLU A 69 3.88 7.31 -1.57
N VAL A 70 4.81 6.75 -0.78
CA VAL A 70 6.25 7.02 -0.90
C VAL A 70 6.79 6.57 -2.26
N LEU A 71 6.46 5.35 -2.68
CA LEU A 71 6.85 4.81 -3.99
C LEU A 71 6.30 5.68 -5.13
N ALA A 72 5.02 6.07 -5.08
CA ALA A 72 4.41 6.94 -6.09
C ALA A 72 5.05 8.33 -6.14
N ARG A 73 5.56 8.83 -5.00
CA ARG A 73 6.30 10.09 -4.95
C ARG A 73 7.69 9.95 -5.55
N GLN A 74 8.37 8.83 -5.32
CA GLN A 74 9.67 8.53 -5.89
C GLN A 74 9.60 8.40 -7.41
N THR A 75 8.61 7.65 -7.94
CA THR A 75 8.40 7.54 -9.39
C THR A 75 8.18 8.90 -10.05
N ARG A 76 7.38 9.79 -9.44
CA ARG A 76 7.20 11.15 -9.94
C ARG A 76 8.48 11.98 -9.98
N ILE A 77 9.39 11.77 -9.02
CA ILE A 77 10.69 12.46 -9.00
C ILE A 77 11.59 11.92 -10.10
N ASP A 78 11.64 10.60 -10.27
CA ASP A 78 12.44 9.95 -11.30
C ASP A 78 11.99 10.39 -12.71
N ASP A 79 10.68 10.45 -12.95
CA ASP A 79 10.11 10.92 -14.21
C ASP A 79 10.46 12.40 -14.47
N ALA A 80 10.32 13.26 -13.46
CA ALA A 80 10.69 14.68 -13.58
C ALA A 80 12.18 14.88 -13.89
N ILE A 81 13.06 14.05 -13.33
CA ILE A 81 14.51 14.08 -13.62
C ILE A 81 14.77 13.60 -15.07
N ALA A 82 14.05 12.59 -15.53
CA ALA A 82 14.17 12.09 -16.90
C ALA A 82 13.76 13.18 -17.92
N ASP A 83 12.64 13.86 -17.68
CA ASP A 83 12.17 14.97 -18.51
C ASP A 83 13.18 16.13 -18.54
N LEU A 84 13.68 16.55 -17.37
CA LEU A 84 14.70 17.61 -17.29
C LEU A 84 15.98 17.25 -18.05
N ARG A 85 16.40 15.99 -18.03
CA ARG A 85 17.54 15.52 -18.83
C ARG A 85 17.23 15.59 -20.33
N ALA A 86 16.04 15.16 -20.75
CA ALA A 86 15.63 15.20 -22.14
C ALA A 86 15.60 16.64 -22.67
N ASP A 87 15.06 17.58 -21.88
CA ASP A 87 15.01 19.00 -22.21
C ASP A 87 16.42 19.60 -22.35
N ARG A 88 17.33 19.29 -21.42
CA ARG A 88 18.74 19.72 -21.50
C ARG A 88 19.44 19.22 -22.76
N VAL A 89 19.21 17.97 -23.17
CA VAL A 89 19.78 17.41 -24.39
C VAL A 89 19.20 18.11 -25.64
N ALA A 90 17.90 18.36 -25.66
CA ALA A 90 17.24 19.08 -26.75
C ALA A 90 17.71 20.54 -26.85
N GLU A 91 17.93 21.21 -25.73
CA GLU A 91 18.48 22.56 -25.68
C GLU A 91 19.94 22.59 -26.16
N GLN A 92 20.78 21.64 -25.74
CA GLN A 92 22.16 21.56 -26.19
C GLN A 92 22.26 21.33 -27.70
N ARG A 93 21.42 20.46 -28.27
CA ARG A 93 21.33 20.28 -29.74
C ARG A 93 20.94 21.57 -30.46
N ARG A 94 19.96 22.32 -29.93
CA ARG A 94 19.54 23.61 -30.49
C ARG A 94 20.65 24.67 -30.40
N ASN A 95 21.45 24.67 -29.34
CA ASN A 95 22.54 25.62 -29.16
C ASN A 95 23.71 25.31 -30.09
N THR A 96 24.11 24.04 -30.18
CA THR A 96 25.17 23.60 -31.12
C THR A 96 24.80 23.85 -32.58
N GLY A 97 23.55 23.57 -32.99
CA GLY A 97 23.09 23.87 -34.36
C GLY A 97 23.10 25.36 -34.70
N ARG A 98 22.96 26.25 -33.71
CA ARG A 98 23.03 27.71 -33.89
C ARG A 98 24.46 28.22 -34.09
N HIS A 99 25.44 27.55 -33.49
CA HIS A 99 26.85 27.95 -33.55
C HIS A 99 27.52 27.61 -34.90
N TRP A 100 26.92 26.74 -35.72
CA TRP A 100 27.41 26.37 -37.06
C TRP A 100 26.65 27.04 -38.21
N GLY A 101 25.63 27.86 -37.89
CA GLY A 101 24.81 28.57 -38.87
C GLY A 101 25.05 30.08 -38.95
N ALA A 102 26.09 30.58 -38.28
CA ALA A 102 26.57 31.96 -38.33
C ALA A 102 28.00 31.97 -38.89
#